data_AF-A0A845Z1H6-F1
#
_entry.id   AF-A0A845Z1H6-F1
#
_cell.length_a   1.000
_cell.length_b   1.000
_cell.length_c   1.000
_cell.angle_alpha   90.00
_cell.angle_beta   90.00
_cell.angle_gamma   90.00
#
_symmetry.space_group_name_H-M   'P 1'
#
loop_
_entity.id
_entity.type
_entity.pdbx_description
1 polymer ?
#
loop_
_entity_poly.entity_id
_entity_poly.type
_entity_poly.pdbx_seq_one_letter_code
_entity_poly.pdbx_strand_id
1 'polypeptide(L)'
;ETVDHEHIISINKAYEVLGDPQLRKSYDRQFNQYDRKYTNTKQNYHKQNKRGNHADEHLQKWLNQVYKPVNKIIIQILKPLKKEIDYLAADPFDDQLLESFQDYLETCRRLLKKAHNLFNSQPNPSNFAGVAAHLYYCLNQVSDGIEDLELFTLNYDDYYLHTGQELFRIASRLRQEAQAGIDGIL
;
A
#
# COMPACT_ATOMS: atom_id res chain seq x y z
N GLU A 1 24.54 10.23 -23.11
CA GLU A 1 23.85 8.95 -23.35
C GLU A 1 22.50 9.26 -23.96
N THR A 2 22.31 8.92 -25.23
CA THR A 2 21.11 9.22 -26.01
C THR A 2 20.03 8.20 -25.66
N VAL A 3 19.01 8.63 -24.93
CA VAL A 3 17.77 7.85 -24.77
C VAL A 3 17.25 7.56 -26.18
N ASP A 4 17.18 6.27 -26.50
CA ASP A 4 16.94 5.70 -27.82
C ASP A 4 15.64 6.25 -28.44
N HIS A 5 15.80 7.29 -29.27
CA HIS A 5 14.70 8.05 -29.86
C HIS A 5 13.84 7.14 -30.75
N GLU A 6 14.44 6.10 -31.33
CA GLU A 6 13.74 5.08 -32.11
C GLU A 6 12.80 4.25 -31.25
N HIS A 7 13.18 3.95 -30.00
CA HIS A 7 12.35 3.20 -29.06
C HIS A 7 11.08 3.96 -28.70
N ILE A 8 11.22 5.26 -28.40
CA ILE A 8 10.07 6.12 -28.08
C ILE A 8 9.16 6.32 -29.30
N ILE A 9 9.74 6.45 -30.50
CA ILE A 9 8.96 6.53 -31.76
C ILE A 9 8.20 5.22 -32.01
N SER A 10 8.82 4.06 -31.74
CA SER A 10 8.17 2.76 -31.92
C SER A 10 6.99 2.54 -30.97
N ILE A 11 7.12 2.98 -29.72
CA ILE A 11 6.06 2.89 -28.71
C ILE A 11 4.88 3.79 -29.12
N ASN A 12 5.15 5.03 -29.52
CA ASN A 12 4.09 5.96 -29.94
C ASN A 12 3.34 5.46 -31.19
N LYS A 13 4.06 4.82 -32.13
CA LYS A 13 3.44 4.18 -33.31
C LYS A 13 2.53 3.01 -32.93
N ALA A 14 2.90 2.24 -31.89
CA ALA A 14 2.06 1.15 -31.40
C ALA A 14 0.76 1.65 -30.75
N TYR A 15 0.80 2.81 -30.09
CA TYR A 15 -0.40 3.43 -29.51
C TYR A 15 -1.37 3.98 -30.57
N GLU A 16 -0.88 4.54 -31.68
CA GLU A 16 -1.75 4.99 -32.79
C GLU A 16 -2.56 3.86 -33.42
N VAL A 17 -1.96 2.66 -33.57
CA VAL A 17 -2.66 1.50 -34.13
C VAL A 17 -3.76 0.98 -33.20
N LEU A 18 -3.60 1.13 -31.88
CA LEU A 18 -4.57 0.69 -30.88
C LEU A 18 -5.72 1.68 -30.64
N GLY A 19 -5.51 2.96 -30.98
CA GLY A 19 -6.50 4.02 -30.81
C GLY A 19 -7.60 4.06 -31.88
N ASP A 20 -7.31 3.60 -33.11
CA ASP A 20 -8.29 3.55 -34.21
C ASP A 20 -8.75 2.10 -34.49
N PRO A 21 -10.05 1.79 -34.27
CA PRO A 21 -10.61 0.46 -34.51
C PRO A 21 -10.45 -0.06 -35.95
N GLN A 22 -10.34 0.81 -36.96
CA GLN A 22 -10.12 0.42 -38.35
C GLN A 22 -8.66 0.07 -38.62
N LEU A 23 -7.72 0.83 -38.07
CA LEU A 23 -6.27 0.55 -38.15
C LEU A 23 -5.91 -0.74 -37.41
N ARG A 24 -6.55 -0.99 -36.26
CA ARG A 24 -6.40 -2.25 -35.53
C ARG A 24 -6.89 -3.44 -36.38
N LYS A 25 -8.04 -3.32 -37.03
CA LYS A 25 -8.61 -4.39 -37.88
C LYS A 25 -7.81 -4.66 -39.16
N SER A 26 -7.08 -3.69 -39.69
CA SER A 26 -6.18 -3.89 -40.85
C SER A 26 -4.87 -4.51 -40.40
N TYR A 27 -4.30 -4.06 -39.28
CA TYR A 27 -3.12 -4.65 -38.66
C TYR A 27 -3.32 -6.12 -38.27
N ASP A 28 -4.43 -6.43 -37.59
CA ASP A 28 -4.80 -7.80 -37.21
C ASP A 28 -5.02 -8.70 -38.44
N ARG A 29 -5.49 -8.12 -39.57
CA ARG A 29 -5.65 -8.85 -40.84
C ARG A 29 -4.31 -9.16 -41.52
N GLN A 30 -3.34 -8.24 -41.46
CA GLN A 30 -2.00 -8.47 -41.99
C GLN A 30 -1.24 -9.52 -41.15
N PHE A 31 -1.41 -9.51 -39.82
CA PHE A 31 -0.82 -10.53 -38.93
C PHE A 31 -1.36 -11.94 -39.22
N ASN A 32 -2.66 -12.08 -39.47
CA ASN A 32 -3.31 -13.36 -39.81
C ASN A 32 -2.87 -13.97 -41.16
N GLN A 33 -2.23 -13.21 -42.04
CA GLN A 33 -1.68 -13.73 -43.30
C GLN A 33 -0.27 -14.31 -43.14
N TYR A 34 0.51 -13.84 -42.15
CA TYR A 34 1.84 -14.39 -41.85
C TYR A 34 1.78 -15.73 -41.08
N ASP A 35 0.68 -16.01 -40.36
CA ASP A 35 0.51 -17.23 -39.56
C ASP A 35 0.08 -18.48 -40.36
N ARG A 36 -0.15 -18.39 -41.68
CA ARG A 36 -0.63 -19.53 -42.49
C ARG A 36 0.47 -20.44 -43.06
N LYS A 37 1.73 -20.28 -42.66
CA LYS A 37 2.85 -21.14 -43.10
C LYS A 37 3.54 -21.98 -42.03
N TYR A 38 3.03 -22.03 -40.79
CA TYR A 38 3.55 -22.93 -39.77
C TYR A 38 2.50 -23.92 -39.26
N THR A 39 2.11 -24.85 -40.12
CA THR A 39 1.60 -26.16 -39.71
C THR A 39 2.77 -27.02 -39.21
N ASN A 40 3.16 -26.85 -37.94
CA ASN A 40 3.64 -27.93 -37.05
C ASN A 40 4.16 -27.32 -35.75
N THR A 41 3.36 -27.37 -34.68
CA THR A 41 3.81 -27.61 -33.29
C THR A 41 2.61 -27.53 -32.36
N LYS A 42 1.88 -28.65 -32.25
CA LYS A 42 1.06 -28.92 -31.07
C LYS A 42 2.00 -29.13 -29.88
N GLN A 43 2.50 -28.06 -29.23
CA GLN A 43 3.28 -28.23 -27.99
C GLN A 43 3.40 -27.01 -27.05
N ASN A 44 2.68 -25.90 -27.24
CA ASN A 44 2.82 -24.71 -26.39
C ASN A 44 1.60 -24.29 -25.57
N TYR A 45 0.63 -25.17 -25.31
CA TYR A 45 -0.45 -24.89 -24.34
C TYR A 45 -0.03 -25.04 -22.86
N HIS A 46 1.19 -25.49 -22.56
CA HIS A 46 1.65 -25.71 -21.18
C HIS A 46 2.52 -24.57 -20.60
N LYS A 47 2.85 -23.52 -21.36
CA LYS A 47 3.68 -22.40 -20.85
C LYS A 47 2.90 -21.24 -20.24
N GLN A 48 1.58 -21.16 -20.44
CA GLN A 48 0.74 -20.11 -19.83
C GLN A 48 0.32 -20.42 -18.39
N ASN A 49 0.20 -21.70 -17.99
CA ASN A 49 -0.16 -22.06 -16.61
C ASN A 49 0.94 -21.78 -15.57
N LYS A 50 2.21 -21.64 -15.98
CA LYS A 50 3.30 -21.35 -15.04
C LYS A 50 3.36 -19.88 -14.63
N ARG A 51 2.92 -18.95 -15.48
CA ARG A 51 2.90 -17.50 -15.17
C ARG A 51 1.73 -17.10 -14.27
N GLY A 52 0.56 -17.73 -14.42
CA GLY A 52 -0.59 -17.53 -13.51
C GLY A 52 -0.29 -18.00 -12.09
N ASN A 53 0.21 -19.24 -11.95
CA ASN A 53 0.58 -19.79 -10.65
C ASN A 53 1.62 -18.95 -9.90
N HIS A 54 2.64 -18.43 -10.60
CA HIS A 54 3.72 -17.66 -9.95
C HIS A 54 3.30 -16.23 -9.57
N ALA A 55 2.35 -15.63 -10.30
CA ALA A 55 1.75 -14.35 -9.96
C ALA A 55 0.83 -14.49 -8.72
N ASP A 56 0.03 -15.55 -8.67
CA ASP A 56 -0.81 -15.88 -7.52
C ASP A 56 0.03 -16.25 -6.29
N GLU A 57 1.15 -16.96 -6.46
CA GLU A 57 2.09 -17.25 -5.37
C GLU A 57 2.73 -15.98 -4.81
N HIS A 58 3.17 -15.05 -5.67
CA HIS A 58 3.71 -13.77 -5.23
C HIS A 58 2.66 -12.94 -4.48
N LEU A 59 1.41 -12.94 -4.97
CA LEU A 59 0.27 -12.28 -4.33
C LEU A 59 0.02 -12.80 -2.92
N GLN A 60 -0.10 -14.13 -2.79
CA GLN A 60 -0.32 -14.79 -1.51
C GLN A 60 0.85 -14.57 -0.54
N LYS A 61 2.08 -14.56 -1.07
CA LYS A 61 3.27 -14.25 -0.27
C LYS A 61 3.22 -12.84 0.27
N TRP A 62 2.94 -11.84 -0.56
CA TRP A 62 2.82 -10.45 -0.13
C TRP A 62 1.69 -10.26 0.91
N LEU A 63 0.54 -10.89 0.70
CA LEU A 63 -0.57 -10.84 1.68
C LEU A 63 -0.15 -11.37 3.06
N ASN A 64 0.52 -12.51 3.09
CA ASN A 64 0.86 -13.19 4.33
C ASN A 64 2.09 -12.59 5.01
N GLN A 65 3.07 -12.10 4.24
CA GLN A 65 4.34 -11.62 4.77
C GLN A 65 4.39 -10.10 4.95
N VAL A 66 3.57 -9.34 4.24
CA VAL A 66 3.53 -7.87 4.29
C VAL A 66 2.20 -7.38 4.84
N TYR A 67 1.09 -7.58 4.10
CA TYR A 67 -0.19 -6.96 4.44
C TYR A 67 -0.70 -7.34 5.83
N LYS A 68 -0.86 -8.65 6.11
CA LYS A 68 -1.42 -9.12 7.38
C LYS A 68 -0.56 -8.68 8.58
N PRO A 69 0.77 -8.83 8.57
CA PRO A 69 1.63 -8.33 9.65
C PRO A 69 1.54 -6.81 9.83
N VAL A 70 1.58 -6.02 8.75
CA VAL A 70 1.51 -4.56 8.82
C VAL A 70 0.15 -4.11 9.37
N ASN A 71 -0.97 -4.65 8.86
CA ASN A 71 -2.31 -4.34 9.35
C ASN A 71 -2.46 -4.67 10.86
N LYS A 72 -1.90 -5.80 11.31
CA LYS A 72 -1.89 -6.15 12.73
C LYS A 72 -1.12 -5.13 13.57
N ILE A 73 0.04 -4.66 13.11
CA ILE A 73 0.83 -3.64 13.81
C ILE A 73 0.07 -2.31 13.86
N ILE A 74 -0.54 -1.88 12.75
CA ILE A 74 -1.37 -0.67 12.72
C ILE A 74 -2.50 -0.76 13.75
N ILE A 75 -3.19 -1.90 13.87
CA ILE A 75 -4.23 -2.09 14.89
C ILE A 75 -3.66 -1.98 16.31
N GLN A 76 -2.45 -2.50 16.54
CA GLN A 76 -1.79 -2.41 17.85
C GLN A 76 -1.46 -0.96 18.24
N ILE A 77 -1.17 -0.10 17.25
CA ILE A 77 -0.95 1.34 17.46
C ILE A 77 -2.27 2.07 17.65
N LEU A 78 -3.25 1.87 16.77
CA LEU A 78 -4.47 2.69 16.74
C LEU A 78 -5.45 2.37 17.87
N LYS A 79 -5.58 1.09 18.25
CA LYS A 79 -6.64 0.64 19.17
C LYS A 79 -6.50 1.21 20.59
N PRO A 80 -5.29 1.28 21.19
CA PRO A 80 -5.13 1.78 22.55
C PRO A 80 -5.35 3.29 22.69
N LEU A 81 -5.13 4.09 21.64
CA LEU A 81 -5.10 5.56 21.73
C LEU A 81 -6.21 6.16 22.59
N LYS A 82 -7.47 5.80 22.31
CA LYS A 82 -8.61 6.34 23.06
C LYS A 82 -8.47 6.09 24.56
N LYS A 83 -8.08 4.88 24.94
CA LYS A 83 -7.92 4.47 26.34
C LYS A 83 -6.78 5.24 27.01
N GLU A 84 -5.65 5.41 26.31
CA GLU A 84 -4.48 6.13 26.80
C GLU A 84 -4.80 7.62 27.01
N ILE A 85 -5.54 8.25 26.09
CA ILE A 85 -6.04 9.62 26.25
C ILE A 85 -7.04 9.71 27.40
N ASP A 86 -8.00 8.78 27.49
CA ASP A 86 -9.00 8.76 28.56
C ASP A 86 -8.32 8.61 29.95
N TYR A 87 -7.19 7.90 30.05
CA TYR A 87 -6.38 7.84 31.27
C TYR A 87 -5.64 9.14 31.56
N LEU A 88 -4.94 9.70 30.57
CA LEU A 88 -4.20 10.94 30.74
C LEU A 88 -5.13 12.12 31.12
N ALA A 89 -6.35 12.13 30.59
CA ALA A 89 -7.35 13.15 30.89
C ALA A 89 -7.84 13.15 32.35
N ALA A 90 -7.52 12.12 33.15
CA ALA A 90 -7.83 12.11 34.58
C ALA A 90 -7.06 13.20 35.35
N ASP A 91 -5.79 13.40 35.01
CA ASP A 91 -4.97 14.55 35.41
C ASP A 91 -3.79 14.71 34.43
N PRO A 92 -3.88 15.63 33.45
CA PRO A 92 -2.83 15.81 32.44
C PRO A 92 -1.48 16.27 32.99
N PHE A 93 -1.44 16.78 34.23
CA PHE A 93 -0.21 17.27 34.86
C PHE A 93 0.39 16.26 35.84
N ASP A 94 -0.23 15.08 36.01
CA ASP A 94 0.34 14.00 36.81
C ASP A 94 1.48 13.33 36.05
N ASP A 95 2.68 13.34 36.65
CA ASP A 95 3.90 12.82 36.03
C ASP A 95 3.78 11.33 35.67
N GLN A 96 3.05 10.51 36.44
CA GLN A 96 2.92 9.08 36.17
C GLN A 96 1.97 8.80 35.01
N LEU A 97 0.86 9.55 34.91
CA LEU A 97 -0.05 9.46 33.78
C LEU A 97 0.62 9.95 32.49
N LEU A 98 1.39 11.03 32.58
CA LEU A 98 2.15 11.56 31.44
C LEU A 98 3.25 10.59 30.99
N GLU A 99 4.04 10.02 31.92
CA GLU A 99 5.07 9.02 31.62
C GLU A 99 4.45 7.78 30.95
N SER A 100 3.33 7.29 31.47
CA SER A 100 2.59 6.16 30.87
C SER A 100 2.15 6.46 29.42
N PHE A 101 1.67 7.69 29.17
CA PHE A 101 1.30 8.11 27.82
C PHE A 101 2.52 8.22 26.89
N GLN A 102 3.64 8.75 27.39
CA GLN A 102 4.90 8.85 26.64
C GLN A 102 5.48 7.46 26.30
N ASP A 103 5.41 6.49 27.21
CA ASP A 103 5.78 5.09 26.99
C ASP A 103 4.93 4.45 25.87
N TYR A 104 3.64 4.76 25.84
CA TYR A 104 2.75 4.37 24.75
C TYR A 104 3.20 4.97 23.42
N LEU A 105 3.54 6.26 23.35
CA LEU A 105 4.02 6.90 22.12
C LEU A 105 5.37 6.31 21.66
N GLU A 106 6.30 6.03 22.57
CA GLU A 106 7.56 5.34 22.24
C GLU A 106 7.31 3.94 21.67
N THR A 107 6.38 3.20 22.27
CA THR A 107 5.94 1.90 21.74
C THR A 107 5.36 2.04 20.34
N CYS A 108 4.54 3.07 20.09
CA CYS A 108 3.99 3.37 18.79
C CYS A 108 5.09 3.64 17.75
N ARG A 109 6.09 4.49 18.06
CA ARG A 109 7.23 4.75 17.16
C ARG A 109 7.99 3.48 16.79
N ARG A 110 8.27 2.62 17.78
CA ARG A 110 8.97 1.34 17.55
C ARG A 110 8.17 0.40 16.65
N LEU A 111 6.86 0.32 16.88
CA LEU A 111 5.94 -0.47 16.06
C LEU A 111 5.82 0.09 14.65
N LEU A 112 5.71 1.41 14.50
CA LEU A 112 5.63 2.10 13.21
C LEU A 112 6.88 1.84 12.36
N LYS A 113 8.07 1.97 12.96
CA LYS A 113 9.33 1.62 12.29
C LYS A 113 9.34 0.17 11.80
N LYS A 114 8.85 -0.76 12.62
CA LYS A 114 8.72 -2.17 12.22
C LYS A 114 7.72 -2.34 11.06
N ALA A 115 6.60 -1.63 11.07
CA ALA A 115 5.61 -1.67 10.00
C ALA A 115 6.19 -1.13 8.68
N HIS A 116 6.90 0.00 8.69
CA HIS A 116 7.59 0.51 7.49
C HIS A 116 8.61 -0.48 6.94
N ASN A 117 9.44 -1.08 7.79
CA ASN A 117 10.42 -2.07 7.36
C ASN A 117 9.77 -3.30 6.72
N LEU A 118 8.65 -3.77 7.28
CA LEU A 118 7.87 -4.88 6.70
C LEU A 118 7.23 -4.48 5.37
N PHE A 119 6.62 -3.29 5.32
CA PHE A 119 5.96 -2.77 4.11
C PHE A 119 6.93 -2.62 2.94
N ASN A 120 8.16 -2.16 3.21
CA ASN A 120 9.21 -1.99 2.20
C ASN A 120 10.01 -3.28 1.91
N SER A 121 9.69 -4.41 2.56
CA SER A 121 10.47 -5.65 2.42
C SER A 121 10.27 -6.38 1.09
N GLN A 122 9.15 -6.10 0.39
CA GLN A 122 8.80 -6.70 -0.88
C GLN A 122 8.14 -5.67 -1.80
N PRO A 123 8.28 -5.79 -3.13
CA PRO A 123 7.61 -4.92 -4.07
C PRO A 123 6.09 -5.10 -3.99
N ASN A 124 5.35 -4.00 -4.14
CA ASN A 124 3.89 -4.02 -4.15
C ASN A 124 3.38 -4.70 -5.44
N PRO A 125 2.53 -5.74 -5.33
CA PRO A 125 1.95 -6.37 -6.51
C PRO A 125 0.95 -5.43 -7.18
N SER A 126 0.95 -5.38 -8.51
CA SER A 126 0.12 -4.44 -9.30
C SER A 126 -1.37 -4.53 -8.95
N ASN A 127 -1.88 -5.74 -8.69
CA ASN A 127 -3.28 -5.97 -8.33
C ASN A 127 -3.66 -5.33 -6.99
N PHE A 128 -2.70 -5.13 -6.08
CA PHE A 128 -2.92 -4.47 -4.78
C PHE A 128 -2.32 -3.06 -4.71
N ALA A 129 -2.02 -2.41 -5.84
CA ALA A 129 -1.43 -1.07 -5.82
C ALA A 129 -2.27 -0.05 -5.01
N GLY A 130 -3.60 -0.09 -5.14
CA GLY A 130 -4.49 0.77 -4.35
C GLY A 130 -4.48 0.43 -2.85
N VAL A 131 -4.44 -0.85 -2.49
CA VAL A 131 -4.33 -1.29 -1.09
C VAL A 131 -2.98 -0.86 -0.48
N ALA A 132 -1.90 -1.01 -1.24
CA ALA A 132 -0.58 -0.56 -0.83
C ALA A 132 -0.54 0.97 -0.65
N ALA A 133 -1.21 1.74 -1.51
CA ALA A 133 -1.34 3.18 -1.35
C ALA A 133 -2.07 3.55 -0.06
N HIS A 134 -3.22 2.91 0.24
CA HIS A 134 -3.92 3.13 1.51
C HIS A 134 -3.04 2.79 2.73
N LEU A 135 -2.28 1.70 2.69
CA LEU A 135 -1.34 1.37 3.77
C LEU A 135 -0.23 2.41 3.92
N TYR A 136 0.34 2.89 2.80
CA TYR A 136 1.36 3.92 2.81
C TYR A 136 0.85 5.20 3.48
N TYR A 137 -0.30 5.72 3.05
CA TYR A 137 -0.90 6.90 3.66
C TYR A 137 -1.29 6.66 5.11
N CYS A 138 -1.79 5.47 5.46
CA CYS A 138 -2.12 5.10 6.83
C CYS A 138 -0.89 5.22 7.74
N LEU A 139 0.27 4.69 7.33
CA LEU A 139 1.50 4.77 8.11
C LEU A 139 2.00 6.21 8.25
N ASN A 140 1.89 7.04 7.21
CA ASN A 140 2.26 8.45 7.30
C ASN A 140 1.37 9.22 8.28
N GLN A 141 0.05 9.02 8.22
CA GLN A 141 -0.88 9.65 9.16
C GLN A 141 -0.64 9.20 10.61
N VAL A 142 -0.23 7.94 10.81
CA VAL A 142 0.20 7.46 12.13
C VAL A 142 1.49 8.17 12.57
N SER A 143 2.46 8.35 11.68
CA SER A 143 3.71 9.09 11.97
C SER A 143 3.40 10.51 12.42
N ASP A 144 2.69 11.27 11.60
CA ASP A 144 2.33 12.66 11.85
C ASP A 144 1.53 12.77 13.17
N GLY A 145 0.58 11.86 13.38
CA GLY A 145 -0.24 11.86 14.59
C GLY A 145 0.55 11.55 15.87
N ILE A 146 1.58 10.71 15.78
CA ILE A 146 2.48 10.45 16.91
C ILE A 146 3.28 11.71 17.24
N GLU A 147 3.82 12.39 16.23
CA GLU A 147 4.58 13.64 16.42
C GLU A 147 3.73 14.73 17.09
N ASP A 148 2.48 14.93 16.66
CA ASP A 148 1.57 15.89 17.30
C ASP A 148 1.26 15.51 18.75
N LEU A 149 0.95 14.24 19.03
CA LEU A 149 0.69 13.80 20.41
C LEU A 149 1.90 14.00 21.33
N GLU A 150 3.12 13.90 20.80
CA GLU A 150 4.34 14.18 21.55
C GLU A 150 4.51 15.66 21.83
N LEU A 151 4.25 16.52 20.84
CA LEU A 151 4.26 17.96 21.04
C LEU A 151 3.29 18.35 22.15
N PHE A 152 2.09 17.77 22.17
CA PHE A 152 1.14 17.95 23.28
C PHE A 152 1.76 17.62 24.65
N THR A 153 2.52 16.52 24.79
CA THR A 153 3.17 16.19 26.08
C THR A 153 4.21 17.21 26.55
N LEU A 154 4.70 18.07 25.64
CA LEU A 154 5.72 19.08 25.94
C LEU A 154 5.12 20.46 26.21
N ASN A 155 3.96 20.75 25.64
CA ASN A 155 3.38 22.11 25.64
C ASN A 155 1.95 22.19 26.17
N TYR A 156 1.27 21.07 26.38
CA TYR A 156 -0.12 20.97 26.84
C TYR A 156 -1.13 21.74 25.97
N ASP A 157 -0.82 21.95 24.69
CA ASP A 157 -1.70 22.63 23.75
C ASP A 157 -2.66 21.62 23.09
N ASP A 158 -3.94 21.78 23.41
CA ASP A 158 -5.04 20.95 22.92
C ASP A 158 -5.12 20.89 21.39
N TYR A 159 -4.57 21.88 20.68
CA TYR A 159 -4.46 21.85 19.22
C TYR A 159 -3.73 20.59 18.75
N TYR A 160 -2.59 20.26 19.35
CA TYR A 160 -1.81 19.08 18.97
C TYR A 160 -2.49 17.79 19.42
N LEU A 161 -3.14 17.79 20.59
CA LEU A 161 -3.92 16.65 21.06
C LEU A 161 -5.08 16.31 20.10
N HIS A 162 -5.81 17.33 19.65
CA HIS A 162 -6.89 17.16 18.69
C HIS A 162 -6.39 16.75 17.31
N THR A 163 -5.32 17.36 16.82
CA THR A 163 -4.75 17.05 15.51
C THR A 163 -4.21 15.62 15.47
N GLY A 164 -3.47 15.19 16.49
CA GLY A 164 -2.99 13.82 16.63
C GLY A 164 -4.12 12.78 16.66
N GLN A 165 -5.20 13.05 17.39
CA GLN A 165 -6.40 12.19 17.38
C GLN A 165 -7.06 12.09 16.00
N GLU A 166 -7.17 13.21 15.29
CA GLU A 166 -7.77 13.25 13.96
C GLU A 166 -6.92 12.47 12.94
N LEU A 167 -5.59 12.60 13.01
CA LEU A 167 -4.65 11.84 12.18
C LEU A 167 -4.78 10.33 12.43
N PHE A 168 -4.90 9.89 13.70
CA PHE A 168 -5.17 8.48 14.02
C PHE A 168 -6.55 8.02 13.51
N ARG A 169 -7.56 8.88 13.54
CA ARG A 169 -8.90 8.59 13.00
C ARG A 169 -8.85 8.41 11.48
N ILE A 170 -8.13 9.28 10.77
CA ILE A 170 -7.89 9.17 9.32
C ILE A 170 -7.12 7.89 9.01
N ALA A 171 -6.07 7.58 9.76
CA ALA A 171 -5.31 6.35 9.61
C ALA A 171 -6.19 5.09 9.78
N SER A 172 -7.09 5.09 10.77
CA SER A 172 -8.05 4.01 11.00
C SER A 172 -8.97 3.80 9.79
N ARG A 173 -9.44 4.88 9.18
CA ARG A 173 -10.25 4.83 7.95
C ARG A 173 -9.45 4.27 6.77
N LEU A 174 -8.24 4.78 6.52
CA LEU A 174 -7.36 4.28 5.45
C LEU A 174 -7.07 2.79 5.60
N ARG A 175 -6.86 2.31 6.83
CA ARG A 175 -6.70 0.89 7.14
C ARG A 175 -7.95 0.07 6.78
N GLN A 176 -9.14 0.59 7.08
CA GLN A 176 -10.41 -0.06 6.70
C GLN A 176 -10.58 -0.10 5.18
N GLU A 177 -10.25 0.97 4.47
CA GLU A 177 -10.27 1.04 3.00
C GLU A 177 -9.26 0.06 2.38
N ALA A 178 -8.08 -0.10 3.00
CA ALA A 178 -7.12 -1.13 2.61
C ALA A 178 -7.69 -2.55 2.78
N GLN A 179 -8.39 -2.82 3.89
CA GLN A 179 -9.04 -4.12 4.13
C GLN A 179 -10.17 -4.39 3.14
N ALA A 180 -11.04 -3.41 2.89
CA ALA A 180 -12.10 -3.52 1.90
C ALA A 180 -11.54 -3.78 0.49
N GLY A 181 -10.39 -3.17 0.15
CA GLY A 181 -9.69 -3.44 -1.10
C GLY A 181 -9.16 -4.86 -1.21
N ILE A 182 -8.70 -5.47 -0.11
CA ILE A 182 -8.33 -6.90 -0.08
C ILE A 182 -9.56 -7.78 -0.30
N ASP A 183 -10.64 -7.51 0.44
CA ASP A 183 -11.87 -8.31 0.41
C ASP A 183 -12.61 -8.21 -0.92
N GLY A 184 -12.42 -7.13 -1.69
CA GLY A 184 -12.99 -6.96 -3.02
C GLY A 184 -12.21 -7.62 -4.16
N ILE A 185 -10.97 -8.05 -3.90
CA ILE A 185 -10.10 -8.71 -4.89
C ILE A 185 -10.07 -10.23 -4.69
N LEU A 186 -10.21 -10.69 -3.44
CA LEU A 186 -10.26 -12.11 -3.07
C LEU A 186 -11.67 -12.68 -3.21
#